data_AF-A0A2E9YJL3-F1
#
_entry.id   AF-A0A2E9YJL3-F1
#
_cell.length_a   1.000
_cell.length_b   1.000
_cell.length_c   1.000
_cell.angle_alpha   90.00
_cell.angle_beta   90.00
_cell.angle_gamma   90.00
#
_symmetry.space_group_name_H-M   'P 1'
#
loop_
_entity.id
_entity.type
_entity.pdbx_description
1 polymer ?
#
loop_
_entity_poly.entity_id
_entity_poly.type
_entity_poly.pdbx_seq_one_letter_code
_entity_poly.pdbx_strand_id
1 'polypeptide(L)' 'MSKEDKKTDRITVLAKEFTPAAMEFHKKNMSARGYRMEGTIVPRRFQIIEDVDGAKDLFDGEEYYAVTFVKE' A
#
# COMPACT_ATOMS: atom_id res chain seq x y z
N MET A 1 -9.79 -17.39 -24.65
CA MET A 1 -9.73 -15.92 -24.53
C MET A 1 -8.76 -15.60 -23.42
N SER A 2 -7.50 -15.31 -23.78
CA SER A 2 -6.51 -14.83 -22.83
C SER A 2 -6.95 -13.44 -22.39
N LYS A 3 -7.38 -13.27 -21.13
CA LYS A 3 -7.57 -11.94 -20.56
C LYS A 3 -6.21 -11.27 -20.67
N GLU A 4 -6.10 -10.25 -21.51
CA GLU A 4 -4.99 -9.31 -21.43
C GLU A 4 -4.88 -8.88 -19.97
N ASP A 5 -3.74 -9.16 -19.35
CA ASP A 5 -3.40 -8.65 -18.03
C ASP A 5 -3.34 -7.13 -18.14
N LYS A 6 -4.49 -6.45 -17.97
CA LYS A 6 -4.53 -5.02 -17.70
C LYS A 6 -3.60 -4.81 -16.51
N LYS A 7 -2.40 -4.28 -16.76
CA LYS A 7 -1.45 -3.91 -15.71
C LYS A 7 -2.16 -2.95 -14.77
N THR A 8 -2.64 -3.50 -13.66
CA THR A 8 -3.29 -2.72 -12.62
C THR A 8 -2.17 -2.04 -11.86
N ASP A 9 -1.99 -0.74 -12.09
CA ASP A 9 -1.00 0.06 -11.39
C ASP A 9 -1.39 0.11 -9.91
N ARG A 10 -0.46 -0.29 -9.03
CA ARG A 10 -0.70 -0.38 -7.59
C ARG A 10 0.41 0.35 -6.84
N ILE A 11 0.02 1.26 -5.95
CA ILE A 11 0.92 2.03 -5.10
C ILE A 11 0.50 1.84 -3.65
N THR A 12 1.40 1.37 -2.80
CA THR A 12 1.20 1.31 -1.35
C THR A 12 2.04 2.38 -0.68
N VAL A 13 1.41 3.24 0.11
CA VAL A 13 2.08 4.25 0.94
C VAL A 13 2.17 3.72 2.36
N LEU A 14 3.38 3.78 2.94
CA LEU A 14 3.66 3.39 4.32
C LEU A 14 3.96 4.65 5.14
N ALA A 15 3.35 4.78 6.31
CA ALA A 15 3.58 5.89 7.24
C ALA A 15 3.53 5.42 8.70
N LYS A 16 4.40 5.97 9.56
CA LYS A 16 4.40 5.68 11.00
C LYS A 16 3.17 6.25 11.70
N GLU A 17 2.71 7.41 11.26
CA GLU A 17 1.52 8.08 11.76
C GLU A 17 0.56 8.38 10.62
N PHE A 18 -0.74 8.29 10.89
CA PHE A 18 -1.76 8.56 9.89
C PHE A 18 -2.82 9.51 10.44
N THR A 19 -2.82 10.76 9.98
CA THR A 19 -3.85 11.73 10.35
C THR A 19 -4.95 11.76 9.29
N PRO A 20 -6.22 12.01 9.67
CA PRO A 20 -7.32 12.14 8.70
C PRO A 20 -7.06 13.18 7.61
N ALA A 21 -6.39 14.29 7.93
CA ALA A 21 -6.05 15.35 6.96
C ALA A 21 -5.03 14.88 5.91
N ALA A 22 -3.97 14.16 6.32
CA ALA A 22 -3.00 13.58 5.40
C ALA A 22 -3.65 12.53 4.48
N MET A 23 -4.59 11.75 5.03
CA MET A 23 -5.39 10.78 4.27
C MET A 23 -6.21 11.45 3.17
N GLU A 24 -6.94 12.51 3.51
CA GLU A 24 -7.77 13.22 2.54
C GLU A 24 -6.93 13.88 1.44
N PHE A 25 -5.78 14.45 1.79
CA PHE A 25 -4.84 15.00 0.81
C PHE A 25 -4.34 13.92 -0.16
N HIS A 26 -3.88 12.77 0.36
CA HIS A 26 -3.42 11.65 -0.46
C HIS A 26 -4.55 11.10 -1.33
N LYS A 27 -5.75 10.92 -0.76
CA LYS A 27 -6.93 10.45 -1.49
C LYS A 27 -7.31 11.40 -2.63
N LYS A 28 -7.35 12.72 -2.39
CA LYS A 28 -7.67 13.71 -3.42
C LYS A 28 -6.63 13.71 -4.55
N ASN A 29 -5.35 13.73 -4.21
CA ASN A 29 -4.27 13.74 -5.21
C ASN A 29 -4.22 12.44 -6.03
N MET A 30 -4.38 11.29 -5.38
CA MET A 30 -4.40 9.99 -6.04
C MET A 30 -5.64 9.83 -6.92
N SER A 31 -6.81 10.26 -6.45
CA SER A 31 -8.04 10.29 -7.24
C SER A 31 -7.91 11.17 -8.49
N ALA A 32 -7.27 12.34 -8.38
CA ALA A 32 -7.00 13.20 -9.54
C ALA A 32 -6.11 12.54 -10.60
N ARG A 33 -5.29 11.56 -10.19
CA ARG A 33 -4.42 10.76 -11.07
C ARG A 33 -5.09 9.48 -11.59
N GLY A 34 -6.36 9.25 -11.23
CA GLY A 34 -7.16 8.09 -11.63
C GLY A 34 -6.99 6.86 -10.72
N TYR A 35 -6.37 7.01 -9.55
CA TYR A 35 -6.24 5.93 -8.59
C TYR A 35 -7.42 5.92 -7.60
N ARG A 36 -7.88 4.72 -7.24
CA ARG A 36 -8.84 4.49 -6.15
C ARG A 36 -8.16 3.82 -4.97
N MET A 37 -8.56 4.17 -3.76
CA MET A 37 -8.07 3.49 -2.55
C MET A 37 -8.64 2.05 -2.52
N GLU A 38 -7.80 1.09 -2.16
CA GLU A 38 -8.14 -0.31 -1.98
C GLU A 38 -7.96 -0.70 -0.52
N GLY A 39 -9.04 -1.18 0.11
CA GLY A 39 -9.03 -1.70 1.47
C GLY A 39 -9.03 -0.64 2.58
N THR A 40 -8.80 -1.12 3.80
CA THR A 40 -8.74 -0.33 5.04
C THR A 40 -7.30 -0.02 5.44
N ILE A 41 -7.12 1.14 6.05
CA ILE A 41 -5.84 1.60 6.58
C ILE A 41 -5.71 1.08 8.01
N VAL A 42 -4.79 0.15 8.19
CA VAL A 42 -4.52 -0.49 9.48
C VAL A 42 -3.00 -0.56 9.71
N PRO A 43 -2.55 -0.48 10.97
CA PRO A 43 -1.15 -0.70 11.30
C PRO A 43 -0.79 -2.16 10.98
N ARG A 44 0.36 -2.36 10.36
CA ARG A 44 0.89 -3.68 9.99
C ARG A 44 2.40 -3.70 10.21
N ARG A 45 2.91 -4.84 10.69
CA ARG A 45 4.33 -5.18 10.60
C ARG A 45 4.58 -5.83 9.23
N PHE A 46 5.69 -5.48 8.61
CA PHE A 46 6.05 -5.97 7.29
C PHE A 46 7.19 -6.95 7.39
N GLN A 47 7.14 -7.99 6.56
CA GLN A 47 8.20 -8.98 6.46
C GLN A 47 8.53 -9.24 4.99
N ILE A 48 9.79 -9.54 4.72
CA ILE A 48 10.25 -10.00 3.41
C ILE A 48 10.71 -11.45 3.52
N ILE A 49 10.35 -12.24 2.51
CA ILE A 49 10.80 -13.62 2.34
C ILE A 49 11.64 -13.62 1.07
N GLU A 50 12.96 -13.56 1.23
CA GLU A 50 13.90 -13.57 0.10
C GLU A 50 14.40 -14.99 -0.21
N ASP A 51 14.46 -15.88 0.79
CA ASP A 51 15.03 -17.24 0.68
C ASP A 51 14.43 -18.21 1.72
N VAL A 52 14.96 -19.44 1.77
CA VAL A 52 14.55 -20.58 2.63
C VAL A 52 14.68 -20.28 4.14
N ASP A 53 15.49 -19.28 4.51
CA ASP A 53 15.80 -18.93 5.91
C ASP A 53 14.66 -18.20 6.66
N GLY A 54 13.48 -18.11 6.05
CA GLY A 54 12.27 -17.60 6.68
C GLY A 54 12.04 -16.10 6.51
N ALA A 55 10.95 -15.61 7.11
CA ALA A 55 10.53 -14.22 6.99
C ALA A 55 11.42 -13.31 7.85
N LYS A 56 12.00 -12.28 7.24
CA LYS A 56 12.74 -11.22 7.93
C LYS A 56 11.86 -10.00 8.10
N ASP A 57 11.88 -9.42 9.29
CA ASP A 57 11.16 -8.17 9.52
C ASP A 57 11.75 -7.04 8.69
N LEU A 58 10.87 -6.25 8.09
CA LEU A 58 11.18 -4.96 7.50
C LEU A 58 10.94 -3.87 8.54
N PHE A 59 11.63 -2.73 8.36
CA PHE A 59 11.48 -1.54 9.20
C PHE A 59 11.72 -1.82 10.69
N ASP A 60 12.73 -2.63 11.00
CA ASP A 60 13.10 -3.02 12.37
C ASP A 60 11.96 -3.70 13.17
N GLY A 61 10.95 -4.22 12.47
CA GLY A 61 9.77 -4.83 13.06
C GLY A 61 8.75 -3.84 13.62
N GLU A 62 8.88 -2.54 13.33
CA GLU A 62 7.91 -1.52 13.69
C GLU A 62 6.63 -1.62 12.85
N GLU A 63 5.52 -1.15 13.42
CA GLU A 63 4.25 -1.09 12.72
C GLU A 63 4.16 0.18 11.88
N TYR A 64 3.68 0.01 10.64
CA TYR A 64 3.36 1.11 9.74
C TYR A 64 1.91 1.02 9.31
N TYR A 65 1.25 2.17 9.22
CA TYR A 65 0.00 2.26 8.50
C TYR A 65 0.26 2.12 7.01
N ALA A 66 -0.53 1.27 6.37
CA ALA A 66 -0.43 1.01 4.94
C ALA A 66 -1.74 1.30 4.23
N VAL A 67 -1.64 2.07 3.16
CA VAL A 67 -2.77 2.39 2.28
C VAL A 67 -2.39 2.07 0.85
N THR A 68 -3.23 1.30 0.17
CA THR A 68 -3.00 0.89 -1.21
C THR A 68 -3.94 1.66 -2.13
N PHE A 69 -3.40 2.11 -3.25
CA PHE A 69 -4.11 2.80 -4.32
C PHE A 69 -3.94 1.99 -5.61
N VAL A 70 -5.04 1.74 -6.32
CA VAL A 70 -5.06 0.96 -7.57
C VAL A 70 -5.61 1.79 -8.72
N LYS A 71 -5.10 1.58 -9.93
CA LYS A 71 -5.58 2.17 -11.19
C LYS A 71 -5.61 1.08 -12.26
N GLU A 72 -6.70 1.04 -13.01
CA GLU A 72 -6.98 0.06 -14.09
C GLU A 72 -6.83 0.67 -15.48
#